data_AF-A0A9D5SQY1-F1
#
_entry.id   AF-A0A9D5SQY1-F1
#
_cell.length_a   1.000
_cell.length_b   1.000
_cell.length_c   1.000
_cell.angle_alpha   90.00
_cell.angle_beta   90.00
_cell.angle_gamma   90.00
#
_symmetry.space_group_name_H-M   'P 1'
#
loop_
_entity.id
_entity.type
_entity.pdbx_description
1 polymer ?
#
loop_
_entity_poly.entity_id
_entity_poly.type
_entity_poly.pdbx_seq_one_letter_code
_entity_poly.pdbx_strand_id
1 'polypeptide(L)' 'MLTALKRELNDTYTENGARTYLSSGSDCLDLFATIGALRSRSDEEIIDRFMRAYAENPLLAMKTLFYARDVRGGLG' A
#
# COMPACT_ATOMS: atom_id res chain seq x y z
N MET A 1 -13.70 3.66 19.44
CA MET A 1 -12.94 4.91 19.65
C MET A 1 -11.73 5.01 18.72
N LEU A 2 -10.83 4.01 18.71
CA LEU A 2 -9.62 4.04 17.87
C LEU A 2 -9.88 4.18 16.35
N THR A 3 -10.87 3.46 15.80
CA THR A 3 -11.20 3.52 14.36
C THR A 3 -11.70 4.90 13.94
N ALA A 4 -12.49 5.57 14.79
CA ALA A 4 -12.97 6.92 14.52
C ALA A 4 -11.80 7.91 14.50
N LEU A 5 -10.87 7.78 15.46
CA LEU A 5 -9.65 8.59 15.52
C LEU A 5 -8.77 8.40 14.28
N LYS A 6 -8.56 7.15 13.85
CA LYS A 6 -7.81 6.84 12.62
C LYS A 6 -8.44 7.49 11.39
N ARG A 7 -9.78 7.51 11.31
CA ARG A 7 -10.50 8.12 10.20
C ARG A 7 -10.38 9.64 10.18
N GLU A 8 -10.43 10.29 11.34
CA GLU A 8 -10.22 11.74 11.46
C GLU A 8 -8.79 12.16 11.11
N LEU A 9 -7.81 11.30 11.38
CA LEU A 9 -6.40 11.53 11.06
C LEU A 9 -6.00 11.08 9.65
N ASN A 10 -6.94 10.59 8.83
CA ASN A 10 -6.64 10.02 7.51
C ASN A 10 -6.60 11.05 6.38
N ASP A 11 -6.52 12.35 6.68
CA ASP A 11 -6.45 13.41 5.68
C ASP A 11 -4.99 13.82 5.39
N THR A 12 -4.67 14.05 4.11
CA THR A 12 -3.37 14.58 3.68
C THR A 12 -3.54 15.40 2.39
N TYR A 13 -2.43 15.88 1.85
CA TYR A 13 -2.39 16.62 0.59
C TYR A 13 -1.43 15.94 -0.39
N THR A 14 -1.80 15.93 -1.66
CA THR A 14 -0.91 15.55 -2.76
C THR A 14 0.18 16.60 -2.97
N GLU A 15 1.19 16.28 -3.79
CA GLU A 15 2.31 17.18 -4.10
C GLU A 15 1.86 18.51 -4.74
N ASN A 16 0.71 18.54 -5.41
CA ASN A 16 0.09 19.73 -5.97
C ASN A 16 -0.96 20.39 -5.04
N GLY A 17 -1.02 20.00 -3.77
CA GLY A 17 -1.87 20.64 -2.75
C GLY A 17 -3.35 20.24 -2.78
N ALA A 18 -3.74 19.19 -3.51
CA ALA A 18 -5.11 18.69 -3.49
C ALA A 18 -5.34 17.81 -2.25
N ARG A 19 -6.48 17.97 -1.57
CA ARG A 19 -6.85 17.15 -0.41
C ARG A 19 -7.10 15.70 -0.86
N THR A 20 -6.51 14.75 -0.16
CA THR A 20 -6.67 13.31 -0.39
C THR A 20 -6.60 12.55 0.93
N TYR A 21 -6.94 11.26 0.91
CA TYR A 21 -6.74 10.38 2.06
C TYR A 21 -5.34 9.79 2.08
N LEU A 22 -4.80 9.57 3.29
CA LEU A 22 -3.49 8.94 3.51
C LEU A 22 -3.53 7.43 3.17
N SER A 23 -4.63 6.78 3.51
CA SER A 23 -4.82 5.32 3.41
C SER A 23 -6.27 5.00 3.05
N SER A 24 -6.51 3.87 2.39
CA SER A 24 -7.87 3.31 2.23
C SER A 24 -8.42 2.67 3.51
N GLY A 25 -7.58 2.47 4.53
CA GLY A 25 -7.88 1.73 5.75
C GLY A 25 -7.69 0.20 5.62
N SER A 26 -7.29 -0.29 4.44
CA SER A 26 -6.89 -1.67 4.20
C SER A 26 -5.44 -1.68 3.68
N ASP A 27 -4.55 -2.34 4.41
CA ASP A 27 -3.15 -2.51 4.02
C ASP A 27 -3.05 -3.32 2.70
N CYS A 28 -3.96 -4.28 2.47
CA CYS A 28 -4.05 -5.01 1.21
C CYS A 28 -4.36 -4.09 0.02
N LEU A 29 -5.34 -3.19 0.16
CA LEU A 29 -5.71 -2.25 -0.90
C LEU A 29 -4.64 -1.18 -1.10
N ASP A 30 -4.04 -0.68 -0.02
CA ASP A 30 -2.95 0.29 -0.06
C ASP A 30 -1.70 -0.29 -0.74
N LEU A 31 -1.36 -1.55 -0.42
CA LEU A 31 -0.28 -2.26 -1.11
C LEU A 31 -0.61 -2.41 -2.59
N PHE A 32 -1.80 -2.90 -2.94
CA PHE A 32 -2.19 -3.09 -4.35
C PHE A 32 -2.10 -1.79 -5.16
N ALA A 33 -2.56 -0.67 -4.60
CA ALA A 33 -2.53 0.63 -5.26
C ALA A 33 -1.10 1.16 -5.47
N THR A 34 -0.16 0.81 -4.58
CA THR A 34 1.20 1.40 -4.57
C THR A 34 2.30 0.50 -5.09
N ILE A 35 2.08 -0.83 -5.14
CA ILE A 35 3.14 -1.83 -5.38
C ILE A 35 3.92 -1.59 -6.68
N GLY A 36 3.27 -1.11 -7.74
CA GLY A 36 3.92 -0.80 -9.01
C GLY A 36 4.85 0.41 -8.98
N ALA A 37 4.74 1.27 -7.97
CA ALA A 37 5.58 2.45 -7.78
C ALA A 37 6.69 2.23 -6.74
N LEU A 38 6.78 1.03 -6.14
CA LEU A 38 7.75 0.75 -5.07
C LEU A 38 9.18 0.48 -5.55
N ARG A 39 9.44 0.43 -6.86
CA ARG A 39 10.75 0.04 -7.44
C ARG A 39 11.94 0.89 -6.96
N SER A 40 11.70 2.15 -6.60
CA SER A 40 12.72 3.09 -6.12
C SER A 40 12.70 3.28 -4.60
N ARG A 41 11.87 2.53 -3.88
CA ARG A 41 11.78 2.58 -2.41
C ARG A 41 12.78 1.63 -1.79
N SER A 42 13.06 1.82 -0.50
CA SER A 42 13.99 0.94 0.21
C SER A 42 13.37 -0.44 0.43
N ASP A 43 14.22 -1.46 0.52
CA ASP A 43 13.79 -2.84 0.77
C ASP A 43 12.97 -2.93 2.07
N GLU A 44 13.35 -2.16 3.11
CA GLU A 44 12.63 -2.12 4.37
C GLU A 44 11.20 -1.59 4.22
N GLU A 45 11.01 -0.53 3.42
CA GLU A 45 9.67 0.03 3.16
C GLU A 45 8.80 -0.97 2.39
N ILE A 46 9.39 -1.65 1.40
CA ILE A 46 8.70 -2.67 0.61
C ILE A 46 8.27 -3.84 1.51
N ILE A 47 9.19 -4.33 2.34
CA ILE A 47 8.95 -5.45 3.26
C ILE A 47 7.87 -5.09 4.28
N ASP A 48 7.95 -3.91 4.91
CA ASP A 48 6.97 -3.48 5.91
C ASP A 48 5.56 -3.38 5.33
N ARG A 49 5.40 -2.76 4.16
CA ARG A 49 4.10 -2.67 3.46
C ARG A 49 3.55 -4.06 3.12
N PHE A 50 4.40 -4.96 2.62
CA PHE A 50 3.99 -6.34 2.33
C PHE A 50 3.58 -7.09 3.60
N MET A 51 4.35 -6.97 4.68
CA MET A 51 4.07 -7.66 5.95
C MET A 51 2.76 -7.21 6.58
N ARG A 52 2.41 -5.92 6.50
CA ARG A 52 1.10 -5.42 6.96
C ARG A 52 -0.05 -5.99 6.14
N ALA A 53 0.06 -5.95 4.82
CA ALA A 53 -0.95 -6.56 3.94
C ALA A 53 -1.07 -8.08 4.17
N TYR A 54 0.06 -8.77 4.37
CA TYR A 54 0.09 -10.20 4.65
C TYR A 54 -0.55 -10.52 6.02
N ALA A 55 -0.33 -9.69 7.04
CA ALA A 55 -0.98 -9.83 8.34
C ALA A 55 -2.50 -9.60 8.26
N GLU A 56 -2.96 -8.68 7.40
CA GLU A 56 -4.40 -8.47 7.13
C GLU A 56 -5.01 -9.64 6.36
N ASN A 57 -4.42 -10.03 5.24
CA ASN A 57 -4.90 -11.14 4.41
C ASN A 57 -3.75 -11.79 3.60
N PRO A 58 -3.23 -12.95 4.05
CA PRO A 58 -2.14 -13.65 3.38
C PRO A 58 -2.44 -13.99 1.91
N LEU A 59 -3.68 -14.41 1.61
CA LEU A 59 -4.06 -14.83 0.27
C LEU A 59 -4.03 -13.66 -0.72
N LEU A 60 -4.58 -12.51 -0.33
CA LEU A 60 -4.56 -11.31 -1.16
C LEU A 60 -3.16 -10.74 -1.30
N ALA A 61 -2.40 -10.65 -0.21
CA ALA A 61 -1.02 -10.16 -0.24
C ALA A 61 -0.15 -10.99 -1.20
N MET A 62 -0.23 -12.32 -1.12
CA MET A 62 0.51 -13.19 -2.04
C MET A 62 0.07 -13.02 -3.50
N LYS A 63 -1.24 -12.91 -3.76
CA LYS A 63 -1.75 -12.62 -5.12
C LYS A 63 -1.22 -11.30 -5.65
N THR A 64 -1.19 -10.26 -4.82
CA THR A 64 -0.63 -8.94 -5.18
C THR A 64 0.88 -9.02 -5.44
N LEU A 65 1.62 -9.78 -4.65
CA LEU A 65 3.05 -10.02 -4.87
C LEU A 65 3.31 -10.72 -6.21
N PHE A 66 2.55 -11.77 -6.53
CA PHE A 66 2.66 -12.45 -7.82
C PHE A 66 2.23 -11.56 -8.99
N TYR A 67 1.21 -10.72 -8.79
CA TYR A 67 0.78 -9.73 -9.78
C TYR A 67 1.89 -8.71 -10.09
N ALA A 68 2.62 -8.24 -9.08
CA ALA A 68 3.72 -7.29 -9.27
C ALA A 68 5.01 -7.92 -9.81
N ARG A 69 5.09 -9.26 -9.89
CA ARG A 69 6.28 -10.02 -10.29
C ARG A 69 6.44 -10.05 -11.82
N ASP A 70 6.64 -8.90 -12.47
CA ASP A 70 7.13 -8.86 -13.85
C ASP A 70 8.65 -9.00 -13.88
N VAL A 71 9.13 -10.00 -14.62
CA VAL A 71 10.56 -10.23 -14.87
C VAL A 71 11.20 -9.15 -15.76
N ARG A 72 10.39 -8.34 -16.46
CA ARG A 72 10.83 -7.28 -17.38
C ARG A 72 10.64 -5.87 -16.84
N GLY A 73 10.22 -5.71 -15.59
CA GLY A 73 10.18 -4.42 -14.89
C GLY A 73 8.88 -3.61 -15.04
N GLY A 74 7.81 -4.19 -15.57
CA GLY A 74 6.44 -3.64 -15.59
C GLY A 74 5.57 -4.08 -14.40
N LEU A 75 4.27 -3.74 -14.44
CA LEU A 75 3.23 -4.26 -13.55
C LEU A 75 2.57 -5.46 -14.27
N GLY A 76 3.25 -6.61 -14.23
CA GLY A 76 2.85 -7.83 -14.95
C GLY A 76 3.62 -8.11 -16.24
#